data_AF-A0A8A4TWK5-F1
#
_entry.id   AF-A0A8A4TWK5-F1
#
_cell.length_a   1.000
_cell.length_b   1.000
_cell.length_c   1.000
_cell.angle_alpha   90.00
_cell.angle_beta   90.00
_cell.angle_gamma   90.00
#
_symmetry.space_group_name_H-M   'P 1'
#
loop_
_entity.id
_entity.type
_entity.pdbx_description
1 polymer ?
#
loop_
_entity_poly.entity_id
_entity_poly.type
_entity_poly.pdbx_seq_one_letter_code
_entity_poly.pdbx_strand_id
1 'polypeptide(L)'
;MELIANVNKQQHNLTIEQKGEHTYLVTIDDQVYEVDCIEVMDNLFSLVHDQKSYEVHTHRTKSGKIETHFYEDSFEVELADPMKLLLDQAMGAGVRGPVALEAAMPGLVQRILVKEGDEVEEDQGLLVLVAMKMENELGSPKAGKIKKILVKEGENVESGAKLVEIE
;
A
#
# COMPACT_ATOMS: atom_id res chain seq x y z
N MET A 1 3.26 -5.24 -19.09
CA MET A 1 2.72 -4.95 -17.75
C MET A 1 3.27 -3.60 -17.34
N GLU A 2 2.41 -2.67 -16.95
CA GLU A 2 2.80 -1.37 -16.42
C GLU A 2 2.72 -1.42 -14.89
N LEU A 3 3.73 -0.90 -14.23
CA LEU A 3 3.94 -0.93 -12.79
C LEU A 3 4.51 0.41 -12.34
N ILE A 4 4.33 0.71 -11.06
CA ILE A 4 5.02 1.79 -10.40
C ILE A 4 5.95 1.16 -9.37
N ALA A 5 7.24 1.43 -9.50
CA ALA A 5 8.26 0.94 -8.58
C ALA A 5 8.69 2.08 -7.66
N ASN A 6 8.44 1.96 -6.36
CA ASN A 6 9.04 2.82 -5.36
C ASN A 6 10.35 2.19 -4.90
N VAL A 7 11.47 2.78 -5.31
CA VAL A 7 12.81 2.35 -4.93
C VAL A 7 13.40 3.42 -4.01
N ASN A 8 13.71 3.06 -2.76
CA ASN A 8 14.23 4.02 -1.77
C ASN A 8 13.38 5.30 -1.62
N LYS A 9 12.04 5.19 -1.69
CA LYS A 9 11.06 6.30 -1.65
C LYS A 9 11.06 7.22 -2.88
N GLN A 10 11.79 6.88 -3.94
CA GLN A 10 11.65 7.52 -5.25
C GLN A 10 10.77 6.66 -6.15
N GLN A 11 9.79 7.30 -6.76
CA GLN A 11 8.82 6.64 -7.63
C GLN A 11 9.34 6.60 -9.06
N HIS A 12 9.32 5.43 -9.67
CA HIS A 12 9.73 5.18 -11.05
C HIS A 12 8.59 4.51 -11.81
N ASN A 13 8.35 4.95 -13.05
CA ASN A 13 7.42 4.29 -13.95
C ASN A 13 8.13 3.10 -14.60
N LEU A 14 7.54 1.92 -14.47
CA LEU A 14 8.16 0.68 -14.88
C LEU A 14 7.23 -0.09 -15.83
N THR A 15 7.73 -0.42 -17.02
CA THR A 15 7.00 -1.27 -17.98
C THR A 15 7.81 -2.52 -18.24
N ILE A 16 7.21 -3.70 -18.09
CA ILE A 16 7.84 -4.97 -18.43
C ILE A 16 7.07 -5.62 -19.58
N GLU A 17 7.73 -5.87 -20.70
CA GLU A 17 7.21 -6.64 -21.82
C GLU A 17 8.03 -7.89 -22.05
N GLN A 18 7.40 -9.07 -22.00
CA GLN A 18 8.07 -10.31 -22.35
C GLN A 18 8.19 -10.43 -23.89
N LYS A 19 9.42 -10.58 -24.40
CA LYS A 19 9.72 -10.74 -25.84
C LYS A 19 10.08 -12.17 -26.21
N GLY A 20 10.53 -12.98 -25.25
CA GLY A 20 10.92 -14.38 -25.43
C GLY A 20 10.65 -15.23 -24.19
N GLU A 21 11.15 -16.47 -24.16
CA GLU A 21 10.95 -17.37 -23.02
C GLU A 21 11.50 -16.79 -21.71
N HIS A 22 12.67 -16.16 -21.78
CA HIS A 22 13.33 -15.51 -20.64
C HIS A 22 13.71 -14.04 -20.91
N THR A 23 13.39 -13.52 -22.09
CA THR A 23 13.80 -12.17 -22.51
C THR A 23 12.69 -11.16 -22.23
N TYR A 24 13.05 -10.10 -21.53
CA TYR A 24 12.15 -9.01 -21.13
C TYR A 24 12.70 -7.67 -21.59
N LEU A 25 11.81 -6.84 -22.13
CA LEU A 25 12.06 -5.43 -22.36
C LEU A 25 11.51 -4.67 -21.16
N VAL A 26 12.40 -4.12 -20.34
CA VAL A 26 12.09 -3.38 -19.12
C VAL A 26 12.34 -1.90 -19.38
N THR A 27 11.30 -1.09 -19.30
CA THR A 27 11.40 0.37 -19.41
C THR A 27 11.29 0.98 -18.01
N ILE A 28 12.26 1.81 -17.61
CA ILE A 28 12.28 2.56 -16.34
C ILE A 28 12.47 4.03 -16.68
N ASP A 29 11.51 4.89 -16.33
CA ASP A 29 11.54 6.35 -16.59
C ASP A 29 12.04 6.69 -18.01
N ASP A 30 11.40 6.07 -19.02
CA ASP A 30 11.70 6.20 -20.45
C ASP A 30 13.00 5.54 -20.95
N GLN A 31 13.83 4.99 -20.06
CA GLN A 31 15.01 4.22 -20.45
C GLN A 31 14.65 2.75 -20.62
N VAL A 32 15.01 2.18 -21.77
CA VAL A 32 14.66 0.81 -22.15
C VAL A 32 15.87 -0.12 -21.99
N TYR A 33 15.68 -1.22 -21.28
CA TYR A 33 16.66 -2.26 -21.02
C TYR A 33 16.14 -3.59 -21.55
N GLU A 34 16.93 -4.26 -22.38
CA GLU A 34 16.69 -5.66 -22.73
C GLU A 34 17.43 -6.55 -21.74
N VAL A 35 16.70 -7.42 -21.04
CA VAL A 35 17.23 -8.24 -19.97
C VAL A 35 16.72 -9.67 -20.11
N ASP A 36 17.62 -10.64 -20.11
CA ASP A 36 17.23 -12.03 -19.88
C ASP A 36 17.13 -12.30 -18.39
N CYS A 37 16.01 -12.84 -17.92
CA CYS A 37 15.77 -13.11 -16.51
C CYS A 37 15.31 -14.55 -16.32
N ILE A 38 16.02 -15.27 -15.44
CA ILE A 38 15.67 -16.63 -15.04
C ILE A 38 15.67 -16.69 -13.51
N GLU A 39 14.62 -17.25 -12.93
CA GLU A 39 14.61 -17.65 -11.52
C GLU A 39 15.37 -18.96 -11.38
N VAL A 40 16.50 -18.93 -10.67
CA VAL A 40 17.39 -20.08 -10.49
C VAL A 40 16.92 -20.96 -9.33
N MET A 41 16.45 -20.33 -8.26
CA MET A 41 15.82 -20.95 -7.09
C MET A 41 14.92 -19.91 -6.41
N ASP A 42 14.12 -20.32 -5.44
CA ASP A 42 13.21 -19.42 -4.72
C ASP A 42 13.89 -18.12 -4.30
N ASN A 43 13.43 -17.01 -4.89
CA ASN A 43 13.92 -15.66 -4.65
C ASN A 43 15.36 -15.36 -5.11
N LEU A 44 15.93 -16.18 -5.99
CA LEU A 44 17.22 -15.94 -6.62
C LEU A 44 17.07 -15.87 -8.13
N PHE A 45 17.37 -14.70 -8.68
CA PHE A 45 17.26 -14.41 -10.10
C PHE A 45 18.64 -14.20 -10.71
N SER A 46 18.86 -14.81 -11.87
CA SER A 46 19.97 -14.50 -12.76
C SER A 46 19.45 -13.56 -13.85
N LEU A 47 19.99 -12.35 -13.88
CA LEU A 47 19.71 -11.35 -14.90
C LEU A 47 20.90 -11.24 -15.84
N VAL A 48 20.68 -11.21 -17.16
CA VAL A 48 21.72 -10.91 -18.14
C VAL A 48 21.34 -9.65 -18.89
N HIS A 49 22.23 -8.65 -18.84
CA HIS A 49 22.08 -7.39 -19.57
C HIS A 49 23.45 -6.96 -20.11
N ASP A 50 23.52 -6.53 -21.37
CA ASP A 50 24.77 -6.14 -22.04
C ASP A 50 25.90 -7.19 -21.91
N GLN A 51 25.55 -8.48 -22.10
CA GLN A 51 26.45 -9.64 -21.99
C GLN A 51 27.07 -9.84 -20.58
N LYS A 52 26.58 -9.13 -19.57
CA LYS A 52 26.98 -9.32 -18.17
C LYS A 52 25.88 -10.01 -17.40
N SER A 53 26.27 -10.97 -16.57
CA SER A 53 25.35 -11.68 -15.67
C SER A 53 25.38 -11.05 -14.29
N TYR A 54 24.21 -10.99 -13.67
CA TYR A 54 23.90 -10.31 -12.44
C TYR A 54 23.05 -11.24 -11.57
N GLU A 55 23.44 -11.43 -10.32
CA GLU A 55 22.70 -12.24 -9.36
C GLU A 55 21.90 -11.30 -8.44
N VAL A 56 20.59 -11.54 -8.38
CA VAL A 56 19.66 -10.72 -7.60
C VAL A 56 18.91 -11.62 -6.62
N HIS A 57 19.08 -11.35 -5.34
CA HIS A 57 18.30 -12.00 -4.30
C HIS A 57 17.12 -11.10 -3.92
N THR A 58 15.94 -11.69 -3.77
CA THR A 58 14.78 -10.98 -3.24
C THR A 58 14.33 -11.57 -1.91
N HIS A 59 13.71 -10.76 -1.07
CA HIS A 59 13.00 -11.25 0.09
C HIS A 59 11.73 -10.46 0.27
N ARG A 60 10.59 -11.14 0.35
CA ARG A 60 9.32 -10.47 0.63
C ARG A 60 9.15 -10.32 2.14
N THR A 61 9.12 -9.08 2.61
CA THR A 61 8.89 -8.76 4.02
C THR A 61 7.44 -9.08 4.42
N LYS A 62 7.19 -9.15 5.73
CA LYS A 62 5.82 -9.34 6.29
C LYS A 62 4.84 -8.24 5.87
N SER A 63 5.33 -7.06 5.51
CA SER A 63 4.54 -5.92 5.04
C SER A 63 4.16 -6.00 3.56
N GLY A 64 4.68 -6.99 2.82
CA GLY A 64 4.46 -7.15 1.38
C GLY A 64 5.52 -6.49 0.51
N LYS A 65 6.39 -5.64 1.08
CA LYS A 65 7.53 -5.03 0.38
C LYS A 65 8.58 -6.06 -0.04
N ILE A 66 9.28 -5.80 -1.13
CA ILE A 66 10.34 -6.66 -1.66
C ILE A 66 11.68 -5.99 -1.34
N GLU A 67 12.48 -6.62 -0.49
CA GLU A 67 13.89 -6.26 -0.34
C GLU A 67 14.68 -6.95 -1.46
N THR A 68 15.40 -6.17 -2.24
CA THR A 68 16.21 -6.63 -3.36
C THR A 68 17.68 -6.39 -3.04
N HIS A 69 18.47 -7.47 -2.99
CA HIS A 69 19.91 -7.41 -2.81
C HIS A 69 20.62 -7.64 -4.14
N PHE A 70 21.52 -6.73 -4.47
CA PHE A 70 22.34 -6.75 -5.67
C PHE A 70 23.78 -6.40 -5.29
N TYR A 71 24.66 -7.41 -5.36
CA TYR A 71 26.03 -7.31 -4.82
C TYR A 71 26.08 -6.79 -3.37
N GLU A 72 26.74 -5.65 -3.15
CA GLU A 72 26.89 -5.02 -1.83
C GLU A 72 25.72 -4.07 -1.49
N ASP A 73 24.87 -3.79 -2.48
CA ASP A 73 23.76 -2.86 -2.34
C ASP A 73 22.45 -3.60 -2.05
N SER A 74 21.62 -2.99 -1.21
CA SER A 74 20.27 -3.46 -0.89
C SER A 74 19.27 -2.33 -1.08
N PHE A 75 18.19 -2.62 -1.79
CA PHE A 75 17.15 -1.65 -2.10
C PHE A 75 15.79 -2.19 -1.64
N GLU A 76 15.00 -1.33 -1.00
CA GLU A 76 13.60 -1.63 -0.76
C GLU A 76 12.81 -1.27 -2.02
N VAL A 77 12.13 -2.26 -2.59
CA VAL A 77 11.28 -2.12 -3.77
C VAL A 77 9.84 -2.41 -3.38
N GLU A 78 8.98 -1.43 -3.60
CA GLU A 78 7.54 -1.60 -3.53
C GLU A 78 6.94 -1.45 -4.92
N LEU A 79 6.29 -2.51 -5.40
CA LEU A 79 5.61 -2.53 -6.69
C LEU A 79 4.13 -2.26 -6.46
N ALA A 80 3.64 -1.15 -7.01
CA ALA A 80 2.24 -0.80 -7.03
C ALA A 80 1.68 -0.93 -8.44
N ASP A 81 0.47 -1.48 -8.54
CA ASP A 81 -0.30 -1.50 -9.77
C ASP A 81 -0.79 -0.06 -10.04
N PRO A 82 -0.60 0.55 -11.24
CA PRO A 82 -0.95 1.94 -11.48
C PRO A 82 -2.41 2.24 -11.17
N MET A 83 -3.35 1.32 -11.45
CA MET A 83 -4.76 1.50 -11.07
C MET A 83 -4.96 1.49 -9.56
N LYS A 84 -4.25 0.63 -8.83
CA LYS A 84 -4.33 0.57 -7.36
C LYS A 84 -3.72 1.82 -6.74
N LEU A 85 -2.58 2.29 -7.26
CA LEU A 85 -1.99 3.54 -6.82
C LEU A 85 -2.88 4.74 -7.17
N LEU A 86 -3.51 4.76 -8.34
CA LEU A 86 -4.48 5.80 -8.70
C LEU A 86 -5.73 5.75 -7.82
N LEU A 87 -6.17 4.57 -7.38
CA LEU A 87 -7.26 4.44 -6.40
C LEU A 87 -6.80 4.97 -5.04
N ASP A 88 -5.64 4.56 -4.54
CA ASP A 88 -5.07 5.00 -3.27
C ASP A 88 -4.72 6.50 -3.29
N GLN A 89 -4.25 7.03 -4.43
CA GLN A 89 -3.98 8.46 -4.65
C GLN A 89 -5.24 9.25 -4.96
N ALA A 90 -6.28 8.69 -5.57
CA ALA A 90 -7.60 9.33 -5.60
C ALA A 90 -8.22 9.38 -4.19
N MET A 91 -7.82 8.45 -3.31
CA MET A 91 -8.13 8.50 -1.88
C MET A 91 -7.20 9.47 -1.11
N GLY A 92 -5.93 9.64 -1.51
CA GLY A 92 -4.93 10.48 -0.83
C GLY A 92 -4.77 11.92 -1.37
N ALA A 93 -5.13 12.20 -2.61
CA ALA A 93 -5.12 13.53 -3.22
C ALA A 93 -6.47 14.21 -2.97
N GLY A 94 -6.73 14.51 -1.69
CA GLY A 94 -7.89 15.27 -1.25
C GLY A 94 -9.21 14.69 -1.75
N VAL A 95 -9.77 13.73 -1.02
CA VAL A 95 -11.17 13.32 -1.24
C VAL A 95 -12.06 14.55 -1.07
N ARG A 96 -12.36 15.19 -2.21
CA ARG A 96 -13.42 16.18 -2.34
C ARG A 96 -14.73 15.41 -2.32
N GLY A 97 -15.13 15.04 -1.11
CA GLY A 97 -16.32 14.27 -0.85
C GLY A 97 -16.27 13.59 0.52
N PRO A 98 -17.40 13.08 1.00
CA PRO A 98 -17.45 12.29 2.22
C PRO A 98 -16.59 11.03 2.10
N VAL A 99 -15.66 10.83 3.04
CA VAL A 99 -14.88 9.59 3.24
C VAL A 99 -15.49 8.84 4.42
N ALA A 100 -15.65 7.53 4.29
CA ALA A 100 -16.06 6.68 5.41
C ALA A 100 -14.82 6.00 6.02
N LEU A 101 -14.66 6.11 7.34
CA LEU A 101 -13.79 5.23 8.11
C LEU A 101 -14.48 3.87 8.26
N GLU A 102 -13.79 2.79 7.90
CA GLU A 102 -14.29 1.42 7.96
C GLU A 102 -13.48 0.56 8.94
N ALA A 103 -14.12 -0.44 9.56
CA ALA A 103 -13.44 -1.36 10.45
C ALA A 103 -12.52 -2.33 9.67
N ALA A 104 -11.21 -2.29 9.91
CA ALA A 104 -10.25 -3.21 9.29
C ALA A 104 -10.39 -4.67 9.79
N MET A 105 -11.02 -4.87 10.96
CA MET A 105 -11.26 -6.17 11.56
C MET A 105 -12.52 -6.16 12.41
N PRO A 106 -13.18 -7.31 12.63
CA PRO A 106 -14.33 -7.39 13.52
C PRO A 106 -13.94 -7.06 14.97
N GLY A 107 -14.81 -6.33 15.67
CA GLY A 107 -14.53 -5.91 17.04
C GLY A 107 -15.71 -5.27 17.75
N LEU A 108 -15.49 -4.88 19.00
CA LEU A 108 -16.43 -4.13 19.82
C LEU A 108 -16.03 -2.66 19.84
N VAL A 109 -16.94 -1.76 19.48
CA VAL A 109 -16.74 -0.31 19.64
C VAL A 109 -16.78 0.01 21.13
N GLN A 110 -15.61 0.24 21.73
CA GLN A 110 -15.54 0.46 23.16
C GLN A 110 -15.86 1.91 23.51
N ARG A 111 -15.32 2.86 22.75
CA ARG A 111 -15.45 4.30 23.00
C ARG A 111 -15.45 5.08 21.71
N ILE A 112 -16.20 6.17 21.67
CA ILE A 112 -16.19 7.15 20.57
C ILE A 112 -15.58 8.45 21.11
N LEU A 113 -14.53 8.94 20.45
CA LEU A 113 -13.70 10.06 20.92
C LEU A 113 -14.14 11.41 20.36
N VAL A 114 -14.98 11.42 19.33
CA VAL A 114 -15.44 12.61 18.60
C VAL A 114 -16.96 12.69 18.53
N LYS A 115 -17.49 13.83 18.09
CA LYS A 115 -18.92 14.06 17.86
C LYS A 115 -19.16 14.51 16.42
N GLU A 116 -20.39 14.30 15.96
CA GLU A 116 -20.85 14.88 14.69
C GLU A 116 -20.70 16.40 14.73
N GLY A 117 -20.04 16.96 13.72
CA GLY A 117 -19.73 18.38 13.58
C GLY A 117 -18.32 18.78 14.02
N ASP A 118 -17.57 17.91 14.69
CA ASP A 118 -16.20 18.19 15.14
C ASP A 118 -15.24 18.30 13.95
N GLU A 119 -14.27 19.20 14.06
CA GLU A 119 -13.12 19.27 13.14
C GLU A 119 -12.02 18.35 13.66
N VAL A 120 -11.44 17.56 12.75
CA VAL A 120 -10.41 16.57 13.05
C VAL A 120 -9.23 16.71 12.10
N GLU A 121 -8.03 16.43 12.59
CA GLU A 121 -6.82 16.32 11.79
C GLU A 121 -6.65 14.90 11.24
N GLU A 122 -5.80 14.74 10.22
CA GLU A 122 -5.39 13.42 9.75
C GLU A 122 -4.71 12.65 10.89
N ASP A 123 -4.95 11.34 10.97
CA ASP A 123 -4.52 10.45 12.05
C ASP A 123 -5.07 10.77 13.45
N GLN A 124 -5.91 11.80 13.61
CA GLN A 124 -6.55 12.07 14.90
C GLN A 124 -7.51 10.94 15.30
N GLY A 125 -7.35 10.41 16.52
CA GLY A 125 -8.18 9.33 17.05
C GLY A 125 -9.68 9.66 17.05
N LEU A 126 -10.49 8.82 16.39
CA LEU A 126 -11.94 8.99 16.29
C LEU A 126 -12.71 8.06 17.22
N LEU A 127 -12.26 6.81 17.36
CA LEU A 127 -12.89 5.81 18.22
C LEU A 127 -11.90 4.71 18.61
N VAL A 128 -12.25 3.93 19.64
CA VAL A 128 -11.48 2.79 20.11
C VAL A 128 -12.25 1.50 19.88
N LEU A 129 -11.63 0.56 19.17
CA LEU A 129 -12.15 -0.76 18.86
C LEU A 129 -11.38 -1.83 19.65
N VAL A 130 -12.10 -2.69 20.38
CA VAL A 130 -11.51 -3.88 20.99
C VAL A 130 -11.66 -5.05 20.03
N ALA A 131 -10.53 -5.56 19.56
CA ALA A 131 -10.45 -6.78 18.77
C ALA A 131 -9.38 -7.69 19.34
N MET A 132 -9.63 -8.99 19.40
CA MET A 132 -8.65 -9.99 19.88
C MET A 132 -8.03 -9.66 21.25
N LYS A 133 -8.81 -9.07 22.18
CA LYS A 133 -8.37 -8.60 23.52
C LYS A 133 -7.38 -7.43 23.51
N MET A 134 -7.25 -6.73 22.39
CA MET A 134 -6.41 -5.55 22.23
C MET A 134 -7.27 -4.35 21.85
N GLU A 135 -7.03 -3.21 22.49
CA GLU A 135 -7.62 -1.93 22.12
C GLU A 135 -6.86 -1.34 20.93
N ASN A 136 -7.58 -0.94 19.90
CA ASN A 136 -7.04 -0.29 18.71
C ASN A 136 -7.75 1.04 18.53
N GLU A 137 -7.00 2.12 18.59
CA GLU A 137 -7.50 3.45 18.25
C GLU A 137 -7.54 3.60 16.73
N LEU A 138 -8.69 3.99 16.19
CA LEU A 138 -8.86 4.24 14.77
C LEU A 138 -8.80 5.75 14.52
N GLY A 139 -7.77 6.17 13.80
CA GLY A 139 -7.52 7.56 13.42
C GLY A 139 -8.32 7.98 12.19
N SER A 140 -8.40 9.30 11.99
CA SER A 140 -9.05 9.88 10.82
C SER A 140 -8.20 9.66 9.55
N PRO A 141 -8.76 9.12 8.46
CA PRO A 141 -8.05 8.98 7.18
C PRO A 141 -7.77 10.31 6.47
N LYS A 142 -8.36 11.42 6.94
CA LYS A 142 -8.10 12.77 6.45
C LYS A 142 -8.45 13.83 7.49
N ALA A 143 -7.87 15.02 7.37
CA ALA A 143 -8.40 16.19 8.04
C ALA A 143 -9.78 16.57 7.45
N GLY A 144 -10.73 16.99 8.29
CA GLY A 144 -12.07 17.34 7.86
C GLY A 144 -13.07 17.49 8.99
N LYS A 145 -14.36 17.50 8.67
CA LYS A 145 -15.45 17.56 9.65
C LYS A 145 -16.15 16.21 9.78
N ILE A 146 -16.41 15.76 11.00
CA ILE A 146 -17.24 14.58 11.26
C ILE A 146 -18.66 14.86 10.79
N LYS A 147 -19.06 14.21 9.70
CA LYS A 147 -20.41 14.34 9.14
C LYS A 147 -21.41 13.50 9.89
N LYS A 148 -21.05 12.25 10.17
CA LYS A 148 -21.94 11.28 10.79
C LYS A 148 -21.18 10.18 11.51
N ILE A 149 -21.70 9.74 12.65
CA ILE A 149 -21.20 8.58 13.37
C ILE A 149 -22.24 7.46 13.18
N LEU A 150 -21.81 6.35 12.57
CA LEU A 150 -22.68 5.28 12.10
C LEU A 150 -22.84 4.14 13.12
N VAL A 151 -22.05 4.17 14.19
CA VAL A 151 -21.98 3.12 15.23
C VAL A 151 -22.18 3.71 16.62
N LYS A 152 -22.43 2.85 17.61
CA LYS A 152 -22.59 3.22 19.01
C LYS A 152 -21.55 2.55 19.90
N GLU A 153 -21.26 3.15 21.04
CA GLU A 153 -20.48 2.50 22.09
C GLU A 153 -21.19 1.22 22.56
N GLY A 154 -20.43 0.13 22.67
CA GLY A 154 -20.92 -1.22 22.97
C GLY A 154 -21.43 -2.00 21.76
N GLU A 155 -21.32 -1.46 20.54
CA GLU A 155 -21.76 -2.14 19.31
C GLU A 155 -20.67 -3.07 18.76
N ASN A 156 -21.07 -4.26 18.32
CA ASN A 156 -20.21 -5.18 17.58
C ASN A 156 -20.23 -4.84 16.09
N VAL A 157 -19.06 -4.69 15.49
CA VAL A 157 -18.88 -4.38 14.08
C VAL A 157 -18.11 -5.50 13.37
N GLU A 158 -18.41 -5.72 12.10
CA GLU A 158 -17.67 -6.66 11.24
C GLU A 158 -16.60 -5.93 10.42
N SER A 159 -15.70 -6.70 9.80
CA SER A 159 -14.73 -6.15 8.86
C SER A 159 -15.44 -5.46 7.69
N GLY A 160 -14.99 -4.26 7.32
CA GLY A 160 -15.60 -3.43 6.28
C GLY A 160 -16.86 -2.67 6.72
N ALA A 161 -17.28 -2.78 7.99
CA ALA A 161 -18.39 -1.98 8.50
C ALA A 161 -18.01 -0.49 8.56
N LYS A 162 -18.88 0.38 8.05
CA LYS A 162 -18.69 1.83 8.10
C LYS A 162 -18.94 2.36 9.51
N LEU A 163 -18.01 3.15 10.01
CA LEU A 163 -17.98 3.62 11.40
C LEU A 163 -18.28 5.12 11.49
N VAL A 164 -17.58 5.93 10.69
CA VAL A 164 -17.66 7.40 10.73
C VAL A 164 -17.57 7.94 9.31
N GLU A 165 -18.37 8.96 8.97
CA GLU A 165 -18.24 9.72 7.73
C GLU A 165 -17.61 11.07 8.00
N ILE A 166 -16.64 11.47 7.16
CA ILE A 166 -15.83 12.70 7.28
C ILE A 166 -15.91 13.43 5.95
N GLU A 167 -16.24 14.72 5.96
CA GLU A 167 -16.25 15.56 4.75
C GLU A 167 -15.16 16.63 4.77
#